data_AF-A0A7C4D7A8-F1
#
_entry.id   AF-A0A7C4D7A8-F1
#
_cell.length_a   1.000
_cell.length_b   1.000
_cell.length_c   1.000
_cell.angle_alpha   90.00
_cell.angle_beta   90.00
_cell.angle_gamma   90.00
#
_symmetry.space_group_name_H-M   'P 1'
#
loop_
_entity.id
_entity.type
_entity.pdbx_description
1 polymer ?
#
loop_
_entity_poly.entity_id
_entity_poly.type
_entity_poly.pdbx_seq_one_letter_code
_entity_poly.pdbx_strand_id
1 'polypeptide(L)'
;MSSGFDLKPLVVLITDGRANVSLSGNIGQEIIELCNRLKEIKARLLVIDVSEDPFTPSYIRDIVKAANAKYLKIESLTDNNLQEIIVNEVEENHV
;
A
#
# COMPACT_ATOMS: atom_id res chain seq x y z
N MET A 1 2.07 -11.56 -30.83
CA MET A 1 1.18 -11.63 -29.66
C MET A 1 1.97 -12.24 -28.51
N SER A 2 2.37 -11.46 -27.50
CA SER A 2 3.02 -12.04 -26.32
C SER A 2 1.93 -12.62 -25.42
N SER A 3 1.83 -13.96 -25.39
CA SER A 3 1.04 -14.73 -24.43
C SER A 3 1.74 -14.77 -23.07
N GLY A 4 2.11 -13.60 -22.53
CA GLY A 4 2.62 -13.48 -21.17
C GLY A 4 1.44 -13.31 -20.23
N PHE A 5 1.43 -14.02 -19.11
CA PHE A 5 0.51 -13.74 -18.00
C PHE A 5 0.59 -12.24 -17.67
N ASP A 6 -0.54 -11.52 -17.72
CA ASP A 6 -0.62 -10.14 -17.26
C ASP A 6 -0.60 -10.15 -15.72
N LEU A 7 0.60 -10.32 -15.16
CA LEU A 7 0.82 -10.40 -13.72
C LEU A 7 0.65 -9.00 -13.13
N LYS A 8 -0.46 -8.78 -12.42
CA LYS A 8 -0.71 -7.56 -11.67
C LYS A 8 -0.29 -7.75 -10.21
N PRO A 9 0.87 -7.22 -9.79
CA PRO A 9 1.32 -7.40 -8.41
C PRO A 9 0.40 -6.68 -7.42
N LEU A 10 0.14 -7.33 -6.29
CA LEU A 10 -0.45 -6.72 -5.11
C LEU A 10 0.64 -6.54 -4.06
N VAL A 11 0.84 -5.31 -3.61
CA VAL A 11 1.72 -4.97 -2.50
C VAL A 11 0.83 -4.69 -1.29
N VAL A 12 1.08 -5.38 -0.19
CA VAL A 12 0.41 -5.13 1.10
C VAL A 12 1.44 -4.48 2.02
N LEU A 13 1.21 -3.22 2.38
CA LEU A 13 2.06 -2.45 3.27
C LEU A 13 1.41 -2.35 4.65
N ILE A 14 1.95 -3.06 5.63
CA ILE A 14 1.52 -3.00 7.02
C ILE A 14 2.49 -2.06 7.76
N THR A 15 2.01 -0.92 8.24
CA THR A 15 2.90 0.15 8.74
C THR A 15 2.20 1.08 9.74
N ASP A 16 2.96 1.64 10.68
CA ASP A 16 2.54 2.77 11.53
C ASP A 16 2.73 4.14 10.82
N GLY A 17 3.25 4.11 9.59
CA GLY A 17 3.41 5.28 8.74
C GLY A 17 4.67 6.09 8.98
N ARG A 18 5.55 5.65 9.88
CA ARG A 18 6.84 6.30 10.12
C ARG A 18 7.87 5.85 9.09
N ALA A 19 8.76 6.76 8.73
CA ALA A 19 9.92 6.46 7.90
C ALA A 19 11.11 7.28 8.42
N ASN A 20 12.07 6.59 9.04
CA ASN A 20 13.17 7.24 9.77
C ASN A 20 14.50 7.23 9.01
N VAL A 21 14.59 6.44 7.93
CA VAL A 21 15.84 6.22 7.20
C VAL A 21 15.62 6.60 5.75
N SER A 22 16.25 7.69 5.33
CA SER A 22 16.30 8.15 3.95
C SER A 22 17.56 7.66 3.27
N LEU A 23 17.46 7.33 1.98
CA LEU A 23 18.60 6.94 1.15
C LEU A 23 19.36 8.16 0.59
N SER A 24 18.68 9.29 0.38
CA SER A 24 19.17 10.49 -0.31
C SER A 24 19.01 11.78 0.49
N GLY A 25 18.43 11.71 1.69
CA GLY A 25 18.20 12.84 2.60
C GLY A 25 16.79 13.44 2.53
N ASN A 26 15.93 13.01 1.60
CA ASN A 26 14.53 13.43 1.50
C ASN A 26 13.57 12.24 1.44
N ILE A 27 13.18 11.74 2.61
CA ILE A 27 12.31 10.56 2.74
C ILE A 27 10.93 10.77 2.10
N GLY A 28 10.36 11.98 2.19
CA GLY A 28 9.06 12.27 1.60
C GLY A 28 9.08 12.14 0.09
N GLN A 29 10.12 12.67 -0.56
CA GLN A 29 10.29 12.53 -2.01
C GLN A 29 10.51 11.07 -2.41
N GLU A 30 11.35 10.33 -1.69
CA GLU A 30 11.61 8.90 -1.96
C GLU A 30 10.34 8.05 -1.91
N ILE A 31 9.49 8.28 -0.90
CA ILE A 31 8.20 7.59 -0.77
C ILE A 31 7.30 7.87 -1.97
N ILE A 32 7.20 9.13 -2.40
CA ILE A 32 6.38 9.52 -3.55
C ILE A 32 6.93 8.89 -4.84
N GLU A 33 8.25 8.89 -5.03
CA GLU A 33 8.88 8.25 -6.19
C GLU A 33 8.62 6.74 -6.23
N LEU A 34 8.71 6.05 -5.08
CA LEU A 34 8.35 4.63 -4.98
C LEU A 34 6.88 4.40 -5.33
N CYS A 35 5.97 5.21 -4.81
CA CYS A 35 4.54 5.11 -5.11
C CYS A 35 4.26 5.31 -6.61
N ASN A 36 4.98 6.23 -7.27
CA ASN A 36 4.87 6.45 -8.71
C ASN A 36 5.34 5.22 -9.50
N ARG A 37 6.49 4.63 -9.13
CA ARG A 37 6.99 3.40 -9.77
C ARG A 37 6.03 2.22 -9.61
N LEU A 38 5.38 2.08 -8.45
CA LEU A 38 4.35 1.07 -8.23
C LEU A 38 3.18 1.24 -9.22
N LYS A 39 2.71 2.47 -9.46
CA LYS A 39 1.68 2.73 -10.46
C LYS A 39 2.13 2.44 -11.89
N GLU A 40 3.38 2.76 -12.24
CA GLU A 40 3.94 2.51 -13.58
C GLU A 40 3.91 1.02 -13.94
N ILE A 41 4.20 0.15 -12.96
CA ILE A 41 4.10 -1.30 -13.12
C ILE A 41 2.68 -1.85 -12.88
N LYS A 42 1.68 -0.97 -12.76
CA LYS A 42 0.28 -1.28 -12.45
C LYS A 42 0.12 -2.14 -11.18
N ALA A 43 1.02 -1.98 -10.22
CA ALA A 43 0.88 -2.60 -8.91
C ALA A 43 -0.30 -1.97 -8.17
N ARG A 44 -1.08 -2.82 -7.49
CA ARG A 44 -2.05 -2.35 -6.50
C ARG A 44 -1.36 -2.30 -5.15
N LEU A 45 -1.70 -1.27 -4.37
CA LEU A 45 -1.20 -1.09 -3.03
C LEU A 45 -2.38 -1.13 -2.05
N LEU A 46 -2.28 -2.01 -1.06
CA LEU A 46 -3.13 -2.02 0.12
C LEU A 46 -2.29 -1.56 1.31
N VAL A 47 -2.67 -0.45 1.94
CA VAL A 47 -2.05 0.06 3.16
C VAL A 47 -2.90 -0.36 4.35
N ILE A 48 -2.27 -1.04 5.29
CA ILE A 48 -2.83 -1.44 6.58
C ILE A 48 -2.13 -0.61 7.65
N ASP A 49 -2.86 0.37 8.17
CA ASP A 49 -2.40 1.30 9.17
C ASP A 49 -2.49 0.67 10.57
N VAL A 50 -1.33 0.49 11.21
CA VAL A 50 -1.19 -0.02 12.58
C VAL A 50 -0.86 1.09 13.60
N SER A 51 -0.91 2.35 13.20
CA SER A 51 -0.63 3.48 14.10
C SER A 51 -1.67 3.57 15.23
N GLU A 52 -1.23 3.76 16.46
CA GLU A 52 -2.16 3.93 17.59
C GLU A 52 -2.70 5.37 17.68
N ASP A 53 -1.89 6.35 17.28
CA ASP A 53 -2.17 7.78 17.41
C ASP A 53 -2.31 8.46 16.04
N PRO A 54 -3.50 8.97 15.68
CA PRO A 54 -3.72 9.66 14.41
C PRO A 54 -3.03 11.03 14.32
N PHE A 55 -2.51 11.57 15.42
CA PHE A 55 -1.81 12.85 15.47
C PHE A 55 -0.29 12.71 15.29
N THR A 56 0.24 11.48 15.34
CA THR A 56 1.64 11.24 15.05
C THR A 56 1.93 11.52 13.58
N PRO A 57 2.99 12.31 13.24
CA PRO A 57 3.40 12.53 11.87
C PRO A 57 3.62 11.21 11.13
N SER A 58 2.95 11.07 9.98
CA SER A 58 2.86 9.81 9.24
C SER A 58 2.79 10.09 7.74
N TYR A 59 3.46 9.25 6.96
CA TYR A 59 3.46 9.30 5.51
C TYR A 59 2.29 8.51 4.89
N ILE A 60 1.43 7.85 5.69
CA ILE A 60 0.35 7.00 5.17
C ILE A 60 -0.57 7.77 4.22
N ARG A 61 -0.95 9.01 4.58
CA ARG A 61 -1.82 9.82 3.71
C ARG A 61 -1.17 10.15 2.38
N ASP A 62 0.14 10.42 2.39
CA ASP A 62 0.90 10.72 1.18
C ASP A 62 1.05 9.49 0.30
N ILE A 63 1.32 8.32 0.91
CA ILE A 63 1.38 7.02 0.23
C ILE A 63 0.04 6.69 -0.43
N VAL A 64 -1.07 6.78 0.33
CA VAL A 64 -2.42 6.47 -0.16
C VAL A 64 -2.78 7.34 -1.35
N LYS A 65 -2.53 8.64 -1.26
CA LYS A 65 -2.78 9.58 -2.37
C LYS A 65 -1.87 9.32 -3.56
N ALA A 66 -0.57 9.18 -3.34
CA ALA A 66 0.41 9.06 -4.41
C ALA A 66 0.25 7.75 -5.18
N ALA A 67 -0.01 6.64 -4.50
CA ALA A 67 -0.18 5.33 -5.13
C ALA A 67 -1.63 5.01 -5.55
N ASN A 68 -2.61 5.88 -5.22
CA ASN A 68 -4.04 5.55 -5.29
C ASN A 68 -4.34 4.22 -4.57
N ALA A 69 -3.79 4.07 -3.37
CA ALA A 69 -3.84 2.83 -2.61
C ALA A 69 -5.19 2.67 -1.90
N LYS A 70 -5.59 1.42 -1.67
CA LYS A 70 -6.63 1.12 -0.69
C LYS A 70 -6.06 1.29 0.71
N TYR A 71 -6.86 1.83 1.61
CA TYR A 71 -6.48 2.10 2.99
C TYR A 71 -7.40 1.34 3.95
N LEU A 72 -6.81 0.67 4.93
CA LEU A 72 -7.51 0.03 6.03
C LEU A 72 -6.81 0.34 7.35
N LYS A 73 -7.60 0.47 8.40
CA LYS A 73 -7.14 0.67 9.77
C LYS A 73 -7.13 -0.69 10.48
N ILE A 74 -6.07 -1.10 11.16
CA ILE A 74 -5.95 -2.47 11.69
C ILE A 74 -7.09 -2.84 12.64
N GLU A 75 -7.63 -1.86 13.38
CA GLU A 75 -8.76 -2.00 14.29
C GLU A 75 -10.08 -2.30 13.58
N SER A 76 -10.15 -2.05 12.27
CA SER A 76 -11.27 -2.47 11.43
C SER A 76 -11.20 -3.95 11.02
N LEU A 77 -10.06 -4.61 11.26
CA LEU A 77 -9.88 -6.04 11.00
C LEU A 77 -10.32 -6.84 12.22
N THR A 78 -11.23 -7.79 12.03
CA THR A 78 -11.49 -8.83 13.04
C THR A 78 -10.50 -9.98 12.89
N ASP A 79 -10.43 -10.86 13.89
CA ASP A 79 -9.46 -11.97 14.01
C ASP A 79 -9.33 -12.89 12.79
N ASN A 80 -10.28 -12.87 11.83
CA ASN A 80 -10.27 -13.71 10.62
C ASN A 80 -10.23 -12.95 9.29
N ASN A 81 -10.17 -11.61 9.26
CA ASN A 81 -10.50 -10.87 8.04
C ASN A 81 -9.30 -10.45 7.18
N LEU A 82 -8.06 -10.48 7.69
CA LEU A 82 -6.91 -10.01 6.92
C LEU A 82 -6.65 -10.85 5.67
N GLN A 83 -6.61 -12.17 5.83
CA GLN A 83 -6.39 -13.09 4.71
C GLN A 83 -7.54 -12.97 3.71
N GLU A 84 -8.78 -12.91 4.18
CA GLU A 84 -9.96 -12.76 3.33
C GLU A 84 -9.92 -11.45 2.53
N ILE A 85 -9.56 -10.33 3.16
CA ILE A 85 -9.40 -9.05 2.49
C ILE A 85 -8.31 -9.10 1.41
N ILE A 86 -7.16 -9.71 1.72
CA ILE A 86 -6.07 -9.86 0.74
C ILE A 86 -6.51 -10.75 -0.43
N VAL A 87 -7.23 -11.85 -0.15
CA VAL A 87 -7.76 -12.75 -1.19
C VAL A 87 -8.79 -12.03 -2.06
N ASN A 88 -9.75 -11.32 -1.46
CA ASN A 88 -10.74 -10.53 -2.19
C ASN A 88 -10.07 -9.49 -3.08
N GLU A 89 -9.00 -8.86 -2.60
CA GLU A 89 -8.22 -7.96 -3.45
C GLU A 89 -7.59 -8.70 -4.62
N VAL A 90 -7.05 -9.89 -4.46
CA VAL A 90 -6.54 -10.66 -5.60
C VAL A 90 -7.67 -10.99 -6.59
N GLU A 91 -8.86 -11.37 -6.09
CA GLU A 91 -10.00 -11.89 -6.85
C GLU A 91 -10.87 -10.83 -7.57
N GLU A 92 -10.87 -9.55 -7.16
CA GLU A 92 -11.54 -8.44 -7.87
C GLU A 92 -11.08 -8.27 -9.35
N ASN A 93 -10.14 -9.09 -9.84
CA ASN A 93 -9.73 -9.18 -11.25
C ASN A 93 -10.60 -10.08 -12.16
N HIS A 94 -11.66 -10.70 -11.66
CA HIS A 94 -12.47 -11.67 -12.44
C HIS A 94 -13.88 -11.21 -12.84
N VAL A 95 -14.21 -9.92 -12.71
CA VAL A 95 -15.49 -9.34 -13.21
C VAL A 95 -15.26 -8.31 -14.29
#